data_AF-A0A0H1R124-F1
#
_entry.id   AF-A0A0H1R124-F1
#
_cell.length_a   1.000
_cell.length_b   1.000
_cell.length_c   1.000
_cell.angle_alpha   90.00
_cell.angle_beta   90.00
_cell.angle_gamma   90.00
#
_symmetry.space_group_name_H-M   'P 1'
#
loop_
_entity.id
_entity.type
_entity.pdbx_description
1 polymer ?
#
loop_
_entity_poly.entity_id
_entity_poly.type
_entity_poly.pdbx_seq_one_letter_code
_entity_poly.pdbx_strand_id
1 'polypeptide(L)'
;MREGCVLDRLAALGVDTVASLPCDRTQDLCARIPERFHSVDLTREEDGVGICAGLAMAGARPVLHMQSSGLGNSLNAIMSLTVTFGLPLPILASWRGIYREAIPAQVPFNRAVPEVLRALGIPHTIIRDPSDEGLIDEVVQDAYDSMRPHVGLILPSFWEGTEEACPAEQPPPPRARESALEYRRTFREPVMARNDAIRAIADSLDGEAVVANIGVPSKELYAARDRDLNFYMLGSYTQATPIGLGLSLATDRDVVVLDGDGSLLGTAVLPVVAAESPENLTIVCLDNGAFGSTGNQPTPASGLVDMELLARAAGIRRTCKVQDEEELAEAWESRRRGPNFIHVVLKPGNAAVGNIPLAPVEIRERFMRAIRG
;
A
#
# COMPACT_ATOMS: atom_id res chain seq x y z
N MET A 1 21.46 -4.25 24.27
CA MET A 1 20.22 -4.79 23.69
C MET A 1 20.11 -4.31 22.26
N ARG A 2 20.01 -5.19 21.27
CA ARG A 2 20.27 -4.90 19.86
C ARG A 2 19.02 -4.46 19.11
N GLU A 3 17.93 -5.21 19.23
CA GLU A 3 16.61 -4.83 18.73
C GLU A 3 16.21 -3.49 19.36
N GLY A 4 16.40 -3.36 20.67
CA GLY A 4 16.20 -2.10 21.39
C GLY A 4 17.01 -0.94 20.79
N CYS A 5 18.30 -1.14 20.50
CA CYS A 5 19.16 -0.13 19.88
C CYS A 5 18.64 0.29 18.49
N VAL A 6 18.24 -0.67 17.66
CA VAL A 6 17.65 -0.38 16.34
C VAL A 6 16.40 0.48 16.49
N LEU A 7 15.48 0.09 17.38
CA LEU A 7 14.24 0.85 17.59
C LEU A 7 14.52 2.24 18.18
N ASP A 8 15.46 2.38 19.11
CA ASP A 8 15.83 3.67 19.70
C ASP A 8 16.45 4.61 18.65
N ARG A 9 17.25 4.07 17.71
CA ARG A 9 17.79 4.81 16.56
C ARG A 9 16.68 5.28 15.62
N LEU A 10 15.76 4.39 15.24
CA LEU A 10 14.61 4.76 14.39
C LEU A 10 13.78 5.89 15.03
N ALA A 11 13.51 5.79 16.34
CA ALA A 11 12.81 6.83 17.09
C ALA A 11 13.58 8.16 17.10
N ALA A 12 14.90 8.13 17.28
CA ALA A 12 15.75 9.33 17.24
C ALA A 12 15.75 10.02 15.86
N LEU A 13 15.45 9.28 14.78
CA LEU A 13 15.33 9.79 13.41
C LEU A 13 13.92 10.25 13.05
N GLY A 14 13.02 10.27 14.04
CA GLY A 14 11.64 10.70 13.92
C GLY A 14 10.74 9.72 13.17
N VAL A 15 11.13 8.44 13.07
CA VAL A 15 10.24 7.40 12.52
C VAL A 15 9.05 7.24 13.45
N ASP A 16 7.84 7.24 12.90
CA ASP A 16 6.58 7.11 13.65
C ASP A 16 5.84 5.80 13.35
N THR A 17 6.07 5.25 12.16
CA THR A 17 5.34 4.11 11.62
C THR A 17 6.32 3.09 11.04
N VAL A 18 6.06 1.80 11.29
CA VAL A 18 6.80 0.72 10.63
C VAL A 18 5.81 -0.21 9.95
N ALA A 19 5.84 -0.23 8.62
CA ALA A 19 5.13 -1.24 7.85
C ALA A 19 6.00 -2.50 7.82
N SER A 20 5.48 -3.63 8.31
CA SER A 20 6.30 -4.81 8.54
C SER A 20 5.69 -6.09 8.01
N LEU A 21 6.49 -6.90 7.32
CA LEU A 21 6.20 -8.32 7.10
C LEU A 21 7.22 -9.16 7.88
N PRO A 22 6.80 -10.05 8.79
CA PRO A 22 7.71 -10.79 9.66
C PRO A 22 8.73 -11.66 8.91
N CYS A 23 9.93 -11.76 9.47
CA CYS A 23 10.97 -12.70 9.05
C CYS A 23 11.48 -13.47 10.28
N ASP A 24 11.79 -14.75 10.13
CA ASP A 24 12.32 -15.61 11.20
C ASP A 24 13.65 -15.12 11.80
N ARG A 25 14.45 -14.34 11.06
CA ARG A 25 15.71 -13.75 11.55
C ARG A 25 15.52 -12.45 12.31
N THR A 26 14.32 -11.88 12.29
CA THR A 26 14.00 -10.60 12.94
C THR A 26 12.72 -10.70 13.77
N GLN A 27 12.40 -11.90 14.29
CA GLN A 27 11.21 -12.15 15.11
C GLN A 27 11.15 -11.24 16.33
N ASP A 28 12.26 -11.10 17.04
CA ASP A 28 12.36 -10.27 18.24
C ASP A 28 12.18 -8.78 17.93
N LEU A 29 12.71 -8.33 16.79
CA LEU A 29 12.47 -6.97 16.29
C LEU A 29 10.99 -6.78 15.98
N CYS A 30 10.37 -7.71 15.24
CA CYS A 30 8.96 -7.63 14.87
C CYS A 30 8.04 -7.59 16.10
N ALA A 31 8.33 -8.39 17.12
CA ALA A 31 7.56 -8.41 18.36
C ALA A 31 7.62 -7.10 19.15
N ARG A 32 8.70 -6.32 18.96
CA ARG A 32 8.97 -5.08 19.71
C ARG A 32 8.63 -3.80 18.95
N ILE A 33 8.42 -3.85 17.63
CA ILE A 33 7.99 -2.69 16.83
C ILE A 33 6.75 -2.01 17.46
N PRO A 34 5.67 -2.73 17.84
CA PRO A 34 4.47 -2.12 18.40
C PRO A 34 4.67 -1.44 19.76
N GLU A 35 5.78 -1.70 20.46
CA GLU A 35 6.09 -1.05 21.74
C GLU A 35 6.47 0.43 21.58
N ARG A 36 6.90 0.85 20.38
CA ARG A 36 7.46 2.18 20.11
C ARG A 36 6.85 2.90 18.90
N PHE A 37 6.32 2.16 17.93
CA PHE A 37 5.83 2.71 16.67
C PHE A 37 4.40 2.26 16.41
N HIS A 38 3.69 2.99 15.56
CA HIS A 38 2.52 2.43 14.91
C HIS A 38 2.98 1.32 13.95
N SER A 39 2.59 0.07 14.23
CA SER A 39 2.90 -1.08 13.36
C SER A 39 1.77 -1.26 12.36
N VAL A 40 2.11 -1.36 11.08
CA VAL A 40 1.19 -1.82 10.04
C VAL A 40 1.64 -3.21 9.60
N ASP A 41 0.88 -4.23 9.99
CA ASP A 41 1.24 -5.62 9.73
C ASP A 41 0.80 -6.03 8.31
N LEU A 42 1.78 -6.25 7.46
CA LEU A 42 1.58 -6.55 6.05
C LEU A 42 1.21 -8.03 5.83
N THR A 43 0.57 -8.30 4.70
CA THR A 43 0.32 -9.66 4.17
C THR A 43 1.18 -9.96 2.94
N ARG A 44 1.71 -8.91 2.29
CA ARG A 44 2.59 -8.94 1.12
C ARG A 44 3.51 -7.73 1.16
N GLU A 45 4.81 -7.93 0.91
CA GLU A 45 5.81 -6.86 1.01
C GLU A 45 5.56 -5.69 0.05
N GLU A 46 5.08 -6.01 -1.15
CA GLU A 46 4.82 -5.02 -2.20
C GLU A 46 3.75 -3.99 -1.79
N ASP A 47 2.73 -4.40 -1.04
CA ASP A 47 1.69 -3.48 -0.53
C ASP A 47 2.27 -2.46 0.47
N GLY A 48 3.36 -2.83 1.16
CA GLY A 48 4.10 -1.92 2.04
C GLY A 48 4.72 -0.73 1.31
N VAL A 49 5.03 -0.87 0.02
CA VAL A 49 5.57 0.25 -0.79
C VAL A 49 4.52 1.35 -0.94
N GLY A 50 3.29 1.00 -1.31
CA GLY A 50 2.18 1.94 -1.44
C GLY A 50 1.74 2.53 -0.10
N ILE A 51 1.65 1.71 0.95
CA ILE A 51 1.31 2.19 2.30
C ILE A 51 2.33 3.23 2.78
N CYS A 52 3.63 2.95 2.67
CA CYS A 52 4.68 3.90 3.03
C CYS A 52 4.64 5.16 2.15
N ALA A 53 4.32 5.05 0.86
CA ALA A 53 4.15 6.21 -0.01
C ALA A 53 3.00 7.12 0.46
N GLY A 54 1.85 6.55 0.84
CA GLY A 54 0.72 7.29 1.38
C GLY A 54 1.05 8.00 2.70
N LEU A 55 1.62 7.27 3.65
CA LEU A 55 2.09 7.81 4.94
C LEU A 55 3.06 8.98 4.73
N ALA A 56 4.08 8.78 3.88
CA ALA A 56 5.07 9.81 3.58
C ALA A 56 4.44 11.04 2.93
N MET A 57 3.49 10.89 2.01
CA MET A 57 2.80 12.04 1.42
C MET A 57 1.97 12.82 2.43
N ALA A 58 1.31 12.13 3.37
CA ALA A 58 0.51 12.75 4.43
C ALA A 58 1.35 13.43 5.53
N GLY A 59 2.64 13.11 5.67
CA GLY A 59 3.54 13.78 6.62
C GLY A 59 4.19 12.86 7.65
N ALA A 60 3.78 11.59 7.71
CA ALA A 60 4.41 10.59 8.54
C ALA A 60 5.80 10.21 8.00
N ARG A 61 6.59 9.56 8.84
CA ARG A 61 7.95 9.09 8.53
C ARG A 61 8.03 7.58 8.65
N PRO A 62 7.49 6.82 7.68
CA PRO A 62 7.51 5.36 7.72
C PRO A 62 8.88 4.75 7.42
N VAL A 63 9.09 3.53 7.94
CA VAL A 63 10.12 2.57 7.51
C VAL A 63 9.44 1.28 7.04
N LEU A 64 9.90 0.70 5.94
CA LEU A 64 9.45 -0.62 5.49
C LEU A 64 10.43 -1.70 5.98
N HIS A 65 9.97 -2.57 6.88
CA HIS A 65 10.73 -3.74 7.31
C HIS A 65 10.22 -5.00 6.61
N MET A 66 11.11 -5.73 5.95
CA MET A 66 10.75 -6.95 5.25
C MET A 66 11.92 -7.93 5.14
N GLN A 67 11.66 -9.13 4.63
CA GLN A 67 12.72 -10.02 4.19
C GLN A 67 13.28 -9.57 2.83
N SER A 68 14.57 -9.77 2.58
CA SER A 68 15.21 -9.42 1.32
C SER A 68 14.61 -10.11 0.08
N SER A 69 14.00 -11.29 0.21
CA SER A 69 13.29 -11.94 -0.90
C SER A 69 12.07 -11.13 -1.35
N GLY A 70 11.43 -10.42 -0.44
CA GLY A 70 10.30 -9.52 -0.71
C GLY A 70 10.68 -8.35 -1.60
N LEU A 71 11.97 -7.97 -1.65
CA LEU A 71 12.46 -6.99 -2.62
C LEU A 71 12.13 -7.43 -4.04
N GLY A 72 12.30 -8.71 -4.39
CA GLY A 72 12.05 -9.21 -5.74
C GLY A 72 10.62 -8.93 -6.22
N ASN A 73 9.63 -9.14 -5.34
CA ASN A 73 8.23 -8.82 -5.61
C ASN A 73 7.97 -7.32 -5.64
N SER A 74 8.68 -6.56 -4.82
CA SER A 74 8.43 -5.12 -4.59
C SER A 74 9.16 -4.21 -5.57
N LEU A 75 10.20 -4.67 -6.27
CA LEU A 75 11.05 -3.83 -7.13
C LEU A 75 10.25 -3.06 -8.19
N ASN A 76 9.24 -3.69 -8.80
CA ASN A 76 8.41 -2.99 -9.78
C ASN A 76 7.61 -1.84 -9.15
N ALA A 77 7.00 -2.06 -7.97
CA ALA A 77 6.32 -1.01 -7.22
C ALA A 77 7.30 0.09 -6.78
N ILE A 78 8.48 -0.26 -6.25
CA ILE A 78 9.51 0.71 -5.84
C ILE A 78 9.91 1.60 -7.02
N MET A 79 10.20 1.00 -8.18
CA MET A 79 10.63 1.75 -9.35
C MET A 79 9.50 2.60 -9.93
N SER A 80 8.29 2.05 -10.04
CA SER A 80 7.18 2.73 -10.71
C SER A 80 6.41 3.72 -9.83
N LEU A 81 6.53 3.62 -8.49
CA LEU A 81 5.93 4.53 -7.51
C LEU A 81 7.01 5.39 -6.86
N THR A 82 7.79 4.81 -5.97
CA THR A 82 8.70 5.57 -5.10
C THR A 82 9.77 6.30 -5.89
N VAL A 83 10.44 5.65 -6.85
CA VAL A 83 11.44 6.32 -7.69
C VAL A 83 10.78 7.30 -8.65
N THR A 84 9.73 6.89 -9.37
CA THR A 84 9.02 7.75 -10.33
C THR A 84 8.53 9.06 -9.73
N PHE A 85 7.95 9.01 -8.53
CA PHE A 85 7.42 10.19 -7.83
C PHE A 85 8.46 10.85 -6.92
N GLY A 86 9.64 10.26 -6.71
CA GLY A 86 10.67 10.75 -5.79
C GLY A 86 10.21 10.74 -4.33
N LEU A 87 9.71 9.62 -3.83
CA LEU A 87 9.26 9.48 -2.45
C LEU A 87 10.37 8.88 -1.58
N PRO A 88 10.47 9.27 -0.30
CA PRO A 88 11.39 8.62 0.62
C PRO A 88 10.88 7.21 0.94
N LEU A 89 11.78 6.22 0.93
CA LEU A 89 11.44 4.85 1.35
C LEU A 89 12.68 4.16 1.93
N PRO A 90 12.95 4.34 3.23
CA PRO A 90 13.92 3.51 3.91
C PRO A 90 13.38 2.09 4.07
N ILE A 91 14.17 1.11 3.61
CA ILE A 91 13.86 -0.31 3.68
C ILE A 91 14.89 -0.99 4.56
N LEU A 92 14.45 -1.61 5.66
CA LEU A 92 15.29 -2.49 6.46
C LEU A 92 14.98 -3.94 6.07
N ALA A 93 15.83 -4.50 5.22
CA ALA A 93 15.67 -5.84 4.68
C ALA A 93 16.52 -6.85 5.46
N SER A 94 15.86 -7.84 6.07
CA SER A 94 16.54 -9.03 6.62
C SER A 94 17.15 -9.84 5.47
N TRP A 95 18.47 -9.79 5.31
CA TRP A 95 19.19 -10.30 4.14
C TRP A 95 19.49 -11.80 4.25
N ARG A 96 18.59 -12.60 3.67
CA ARG A 96 18.65 -14.08 3.63
C ARG A 96 19.54 -14.58 2.50
N GLY A 97 19.79 -15.89 2.42
CA GLY A 97 20.54 -16.48 1.29
C GLY A 97 22.06 -16.38 1.34
N ILE A 98 22.63 -15.70 2.35
CA ILE A 98 24.06 -15.39 2.46
C ILE A 98 24.70 -16.06 3.69
N TYR A 99 24.48 -15.49 4.89
CA TYR A 99 25.16 -15.92 6.10
C TYR A 99 24.50 -17.16 6.71
N ARG A 100 25.22 -18.28 6.72
CA ARG A 100 24.80 -19.58 7.29
C ARG A 100 23.37 -20.00 6.85
N GLU A 101 23.01 -19.70 5.60
CA GLU A 101 21.69 -20.04 5.07
C GLU A 101 21.57 -21.55 4.85
N ALA A 102 20.53 -22.14 5.42
CA ALA A 102 20.21 -23.55 5.26
C ALA A 102 19.04 -23.81 4.29
N ILE A 103 18.21 -22.79 4.01
CA ILE A 103 17.05 -22.92 3.13
C ILE A 103 17.48 -22.64 1.67
N PRO A 104 17.54 -23.66 0.79
CA PRO A 104 18.08 -23.47 -0.56
C PRO A 104 17.29 -22.47 -1.41
N ALA A 105 15.97 -22.38 -1.20
CA ALA A 105 15.10 -21.44 -1.91
C ALA A 105 15.46 -19.97 -1.64
N GLN A 106 16.11 -19.66 -0.52
CA GLN A 106 16.54 -18.30 -0.19
C GLN A 106 17.79 -17.86 -0.94
N VAL A 107 18.53 -18.78 -1.58
CA VAL A 107 19.86 -18.48 -2.09
C VAL A 107 19.87 -17.77 -3.45
N PRO A 108 19.12 -18.22 -4.49
CA PRO A 108 19.33 -17.74 -5.86
C PRO A 108 19.08 -16.25 -6.04
N PHE A 109 17.95 -15.74 -5.55
CA PHE A 109 17.60 -14.32 -5.66
C PHE A 109 18.48 -13.47 -4.73
N ASN A 110 18.58 -13.86 -3.45
CA ASN A 110 19.21 -12.99 -2.45
C ASN A 110 20.73 -12.81 -2.66
N ARG A 111 21.42 -13.75 -3.30
CA ARG A 111 22.82 -13.59 -3.71
C ARG A 111 23.05 -12.47 -4.72
N ALA A 112 22.06 -12.19 -5.57
CA ALA A 112 22.15 -11.19 -6.63
C ALA A 112 21.55 -9.83 -6.22
N VAL A 113 20.98 -9.71 -5.01
CA VAL A 113 20.28 -8.50 -4.57
C VAL A 113 21.16 -7.24 -4.66
N PRO A 114 22.42 -7.21 -4.17
CA PRO A 114 23.26 -6.03 -4.30
C PRO A 114 23.48 -5.59 -5.76
N GLU A 115 23.69 -6.55 -6.67
CA GLU A 115 23.86 -6.29 -8.10
C GLU A 115 22.58 -5.80 -8.76
N VAL A 116 21.42 -6.37 -8.39
CA VAL A 116 20.11 -5.94 -8.87
C VAL A 116 19.81 -4.51 -8.41
N LEU A 117 20.04 -4.19 -7.13
CA LEU A 117 19.85 -2.84 -6.60
C LEU A 117 20.77 -1.84 -7.30
N ARG A 118 22.04 -2.21 -7.53
CA ARG A 118 22.98 -1.39 -8.30
C ARG A 118 22.53 -1.17 -9.73
N ALA A 119 22.04 -2.20 -10.41
CA ALA A 119 21.54 -2.11 -11.78
C ALA A 119 20.31 -1.21 -11.90
N LEU A 120 19.46 -1.18 -10.87
CA LEU A 120 18.28 -0.32 -10.79
C LEU A 120 18.59 1.09 -10.25
N GLY A 121 19.83 1.35 -9.85
CA GLY A 121 20.24 2.63 -9.26
C GLY A 121 19.66 2.88 -7.86
N ILE A 122 19.25 1.84 -7.15
CA ILE A 122 18.76 1.93 -5.76
C ILE A 122 19.96 1.87 -4.81
N PRO A 123 20.21 2.92 -4.01
CA PRO A 123 21.22 2.91 -2.95
C PRO A 123 20.97 1.77 -1.97
N HIS A 124 22.06 1.12 -1.55
CA HIS A 124 22.00 0.10 -0.50
C HIS A 124 23.23 0.13 0.39
N THR A 125 23.00 -0.22 1.65
CA THR A 125 24.03 -0.32 2.68
C THR A 125 23.98 -1.71 3.28
N ILE A 126 25.13 -2.37 3.39
CA ILE A 126 25.23 -3.71 3.96
C ILE A 126 25.58 -3.57 5.45
N ILE A 127 24.73 -4.11 6.31
CA ILE A 127 24.85 -4.09 7.76
C ILE A 127 25.18 -5.52 8.22
N ARG A 128 26.42 -5.78 8.63
CA ARG A 128 26.95 -7.13 8.81
C ARG A 128 26.95 -7.58 10.26
N ASP A 129 27.42 -6.72 11.15
CA ASP A 129 27.76 -7.07 12.53
C ASP A 129 27.50 -5.89 13.49
N PRO A 130 27.67 -6.04 14.82
CA PRO A 130 27.23 -5.01 15.78
C PRO A 130 27.90 -3.67 15.60
N SER A 131 29.11 -3.65 15.04
CA SER A 131 29.81 -2.39 14.79
C SER A 131 29.18 -1.55 13.68
N ASP A 132 28.33 -2.15 12.83
CA ASP A 132 27.62 -1.49 11.73
C ASP A 132 26.29 -0.83 12.17
N GLU A 133 25.93 -0.83 13.46
CA GLU A 133 24.62 -0.32 13.91
C GLU A 133 24.34 1.13 13.49
N GLY A 134 25.37 1.97 13.39
CA GLY A 134 25.26 3.36 12.96
C GLY A 134 24.85 3.52 11.50
N LEU A 135 25.05 2.49 10.67
CA LEU A 135 24.69 2.51 9.26
C LEU A 135 23.16 2.46 9.05
N ILE A 136 22.38 2.10 10.07
CA ILE A 136 20.91 2.17 10.04
C ILE A 136 20.47 3.64 9.91
N ASP A 137 21.17 4.55 10.59
CA ASP A 137 20.89 5.97 10.52
C ASP A 137 21.11 6.49 9.09
N GLU A 138 22.18 6.04 8.44
CA GLU A 138 22.51 6.41 7.05
C GLU A 138 21.40 6.01 6.08
N VAL A 139 20.83 4.80 6.24
CA VAL A 139 19.73 4.31 5.39
C VAL A 139 18.50 5.21 5.50
N VAL A 140 18.13 5.58 6.73
CA VAL A 140 16.93 6.39 6.97
C VAL A 140 17.16 7.85 6.57
N GLN A 141 18.29 8.43 6.96
CA GLN A 141 18.63 9.82 6.62
C GLN A 141 18.72 10.00 5.12
N ASP A 142 19.46 9.15 4.41
CA ASP A 142 19.60 9.27 2.95
C ASP A 142 18.25 9.16 2.22
N ALA A 143 17.37 8.25 2.64
CA ALA A 143 16.06 8.10 2.04
C ALA A 143 15.23 9.38 2.14
N TYR A 144 15.22 10.02 3.31
CA TYR A 144 14.46 11.26 3.55
C TYR A 144 15.13 12.52 2.99
N ASP A 145 16.43 12.67 3.16
CA ASP A 145 17.18 13.85 2.71
C ASP A 145 17.27 13.90 1.18
N SER A 146 17.40 12.73 0.53
CA SER A 146 17.48 12.62 -0.93
C SER A 146 16.14 12.28 -1.59
N MET A 147 15.05 12.13 -0.82
CA MET A 147 13.71 11.80 -1.32
C MET A 147 13.70 10.58 -2.28
N ARG A 148 14.30 9.47 -1.84
CA ARG A 148 14.52 8.26 -2.64
C ARG A 148 14.39 6.98 -1.81
N PRO A 149 14.25 5.80 -2.44
CA PRO A 149 14.41 4.54 -1.71
C PRO A 149 15.87 4.32 -1.30
N HIS A 150 16.09 3.75 -0.12
CA HIS A 150 17.40 3.26 0.32
C HIS A 150 17.22 1.92 1.04
N VAL A 151 17.97 0.89 0.64
CA VAL A 151 17.88 -0.45 1.22
C VAL A 151 19.03 -0.75 2.18
N GLY A 152 18.73 -0.91 3.47
CA GLY A 152 19.61 -1.55 4.43
C GLY A 152 19.52 -3.07 4.33
N LEU A 153 20.58 -3.74 3.88
CA LEU A 153 20.68 -5.20 3.83
C LEU A 153 21.32 -5.72 5.12
N ILE A 154 20.49 -6.18 6.06
CA ILE A 154 20.92 -6.60 7.39
C ILE A 154 21.19 -8.11 7.39
N LEU A 155 22.44 -8.52 7.59
CA LEU A 155 22.80 -9.95 7.69
C LEU A 155 22.31 -10.56 9.01
N PRO A 156 22.00 -11.86 9.06
CA PRO A 156 21.65 -12.53 10.33
C PRO A 156 22.73 -12.48 11.41
N SER A 157 24.02 -12.36 11.05
CA SER A 157 25.11 -12.09 12.00
C SER A 157 24.94 -10.76 12.75
N PHE A 158 24.12 -9.85 12.20
CA PHE A 158 23.70 -8.65 12.90
C PHE A 158 22.73 -8.94 14.06
N TRP A 159 22.30 -10.18 14.29
CA TRP A 159 21.44 -10.48 15.45
C TRP A 159 22.09 -11.50 16.39
N GLU A 160 23.25 -12.06 16.01
CA GLU A 160 23.98 -13.01 16.85
C GLU A 160 24.66 -12.32 18.06
N GLY A 161 24.79 -13.07 19.16
CA GLY A 161 25.55 -12.66 20.35
C GLY A 161 24.75 -11.92 21.43
N THR A 162 23.46 -11.71 21.23
CA THR A 162 22.55 -11.12 22.23
C THR A 162 21.44 -12.11 22.55
N GLU A 163 21.45 -12.66 23.77
CA GLU A 163 20.25 -13.26 24.35
C GLU A 163 19.40 -12.11 24.90
N GLU A 164 18.50 -11.59 24.06
CA GLU A 164 17.36 -10.85 24.58
C GLU A 164 16.22 -11.81 24.81
N ALA A 165 15.60 -11.72 25.98
CA ALA A 165 14.29 -12.31 26.14
C ALA A 165 13.38 -11.63 25.10
N CYS A 166 12.90 -12.43 24.15
CA CYS A 166 11.72 -12.12 23.37
C CYS A 166 10.65 -11.61 24.35
N PRO A 167 9.87 -10.56 24.02
CA PRO A 167 8.70 -10.20 24.82
C PRO A 167 7.93 -11.49 25.13
N ALA A 168 7.46 -11.64 26.38
CA ALA A 168 6.79 -12.88 26.79
C ALA A 168 5.76 -13.28 25.73
N GLU A 169 5.83 -14.53 25.24
CA GLU A 169 4.91 -15.03 24.20
C GLU A 169 3.49 -14.62 24.58
N GLN A 170 2.93 -13.66 23.83
CA GLN A 170 1.54 -13.29 24.05
C GLN A 170 0.70 -14.48 23.61
N PRO A 171 -0.28 -14.91 24.41
CA PRO A 171 -1.14 -16.00 24.01
C PRO A 171 -1.81 -15.60 22.68
N PRO A 172 -1.86 -16.51 21.68
CA PRO A 172 -2.47 -16.19 20.41
C PRO A 172 -3.92 -15.76 20.63
N PRO A 173 -4.43 -14.80 19.84
CA PRO A 173 -5.80 -14.34 19.98
C PRO A 173 -6.79 -15.50 19.78
N PRO A 174 -7.99 -15.43 20.40
CA PRO A 174 -9.00 -16.47 20.24
C PRO A 174 -9.39 -16.62 18.77
N ARG A 175 -9.35 -17.85 18.27
CA ARG A 175 -9.76 -18.18 16.90
C ARG A 175 -11.23 -18.56 16.75
N ALA A 176 -11.92 -18.79 17.87
CA ALA A 176 -13.33 -19.16 17.87
C ALA A 176 -14.19 -17.98 17.39
N ARG A 177 -14.92 -18.18 16.30
CA ARG A 177 -15.87 -17.20 15.75
C ARG A 177 -17.00 -17.92 15.02
N GLU A 178 -18.19 -17.34 15.04
CA GLU A 178 -19.28 -17.74 14.15
C GLU A 178 -19.17 -16.94 12.85
N SER A 179 -19.45 -17.58 11.73
CA SER A 179 -19.51 -16.92 10.42
C SER A 179 -20.73 -17.44 9.68
N ALA A 180 -21.76 -16.61 9.60
CA ALA A 180 -22.97 -16.87 8.85
C ALA A 180 -23.11 -15.83 7.74
N LEU A 181 -23.36 -16.29 6.51
CA LEU A 181 -23.61 -15.43 5.36
C LEU A 181 -24.81 -15.99 4.58
N GLU A 182 -25.94 -15.29 4.65
CA GLU A 182 -27.00 -15.42 3.66
C GLU A 182 -26.91 -14.20 2.74
N TYR A 183 -26.60 -14.45 1.47
CA TYR A 183 -26.48 -13.40 0.47
C TYR A 183 -27.24 -13.82 -0.78
N ARG A 184 -28.24 -13.00 -1.12
CA ARG A 184 -29.02 -13.15 -2.34
C ARG A 184 -29.13 -11.78 -2.98
N ARG A 185 -28.64 -11.64 -4.20
CA ARG A 185 -28.77 -10.43 -5.00
C ARG A 185 -29.04 -10.80 -6.45
N THR A 186 -29.87 -9.99 -7.12
CA THR A 186 -30.12 -10.11 -8.55
C THR A 186 -29.32 -9.04 -9.27
N PHE A 187 -28.53 -9.45 -10.26
CA PHE A 187 -27.70 -8.55 -11.06
C PHE A 187 -28.45 -8.13 -12.32
N ARG A 188 -28.38 -6.84 -12.63
CA ARG A 188 -28.83 -6.27 -13.90
C ARG A 188 -27.59 -6.07 -14.77
N GLU A 189 -27.78 -6.03 -16.09
CA GLU A 189 -26.68 -5.61 -16.97
C GLU A 189 -26.21 -4.21 -16.56
N PRO A 190 -24.88 -3.97 -16.45
CA PRO A 190 -24.38 -2.67 -16.02
C PRO A 190 -24.79 -1.60 -17.02
N VAL A 191 -25.20 -0.42 -16.53
CA VAL A 191 -25.68 0.67 -17.37
C VAL A 191 -24.66 1.81 -17.52
N MET A 192 -23.78 1.99 -16.54
CA MET A 192 -22.73 3.02 -16.54
C MET A 192 -21.41 2.49 -17.09
N ALA A 193 -20.66 3.33 -17.81
CA ALA A 193 -19.24 3.12 -18.04
C ALA A 193 -18.42 3.67 -16.87
N ARG A 194 -17.16 3.22 -16.72
CA ARG A 194 -16.26 3.69 -15.65
C ARG A 194 -16.14 5.21 -15.59
N ASN A 195 -16.01 5.85 -16.75
CA ASN A 195 -15.90 7.30 -16.85
C ASN A 195 -17.18 8.03 -16.37
N ASP A 196 -18.36 7.42 -16.49
CA ASP A 196 -19.61 8.00 -15.99
C ASP A 196 -19.61 8.02 -14.46
N ALA A 197 -19.24 6.89 -13.83
CA ALA A 197 -19.09 6.81 -12.38
C ALA A 197 -18.01 7.75 -11.83
N ILE A 198 -16.85 7.85 -12.51
CA ILE A 198 -15.79 8.79 -12.12
C ILE A 198 -16.28 10.25 -12.18
N ARG A 199 -17.07 10.63 -13.19
CA ARG A 199 -17.65 11.99 -13.27
C ARG A 199 -18.63 12.26 -12.15
N ALA A 200 -19.57 11.35 -11.90
CA ALA A 200 -20.55 11.48 -10.82
C ALA A 200 -19.88 11.65 -9.44
N ILE A 201 -18.83 10.84 -9.19
CA ILE A 201 -18.02 10.98 -7.99
C ILE A 201 -17.28 12.32 -7.98
N ALA A 202 -16.62 12.69 -9.09
CA ALA A 202 -15.83 13.91 -9.18
C ALA A 202 -16.64 15.19 -8.94
N ASP A 203 -17.90 15.21 -9.36
CA ASP A 203 -18.84 16.30 -9.12
C ASP A 203 -19.23 16.41 -7.65
N SER A 204 -19.20 15.28 -6.92
CA SER A 204 -19.54 15.19 -5.49
C SER A 204 -18.33 15.35 -4.56
N LEU A 205 -17.11 15.40 -5.11
CA LEU A 205 -15.88 15.62 -4.34
C LEU A 205 -15.76 17.08 -3.90
N ASP A 206 -15.31 17.28 -2.65
CA ASP A 206 -15.01 18.59 -2.08
C ASP A 206 -13.66 18.59 -1.35
N GLY A 207 -13.64 18.28 -0.06
CA GLY A 207 -12.43 18.31 0.76
C GLY A 207 -11.61 17.02 0.74
N GLU A 208 -12.04 15.96 0.07
CA GLU A 208 -11.38 14.65 0.18
C GLU A 208 -10.05 14.60 -0.58
N ALA A 209 -9.07 13.88 -0.05
CA ALA A 209 -7.87 13.46 -0.77
C ALA A 209 -8.21 12.22 -1.62
N VAL A 210 -7.89 12.25 -2.92
CA VAL A 210 -8.28 11.21 -3.86
C VAL A 210 -7.05 10.53 -4.45
N VAL A 211 -7.03 9.21 -4.41
CA VAL A 211 -6.04 8.37 -5.11
C VAL A 211 -6.74 7.69 -6.28
N ALA A 212 -6.30 7.97 -7.51
CA ALA A 212 -6.84 7.32 -8.70
C ALA A 212 -5.88 6.24 -9.22
N ASN A 213 -6.45 5.10 -9.61
CA ASN A 213 -5.69 3.95 -10.11
C ASN A 213 -4.89 4.24 -11.40
N ILE A 214 -3.94 3.35 -11.68
CA ILE A 214 -3.03 3.40 -12.82
C ILE A 214 -3.76 3.47 -14.16
N GLY A 215 -3.26 4.35 -15.03
CA GLY A 215 -3.63 4.37 -16.44
C GLY A 215 -4.91 5.16 -16.66
N VAL A 216 -5.91 4.53 -17.27
CA VAL A 216 -7.10 5.24 -17.76
C VAL A 216 -7.96 5.87 -16.66
N PRO A 217 -8.19 5.24 -15.48
CA PRO A 217 -8.96 5.87 -14.40
C PRO A 217 -8.39 7.22 -13.96
N SER A 218 -7.06 7.34 -13.82
CA SER A 218 -6.41 8.62 -13.53
C SER A 218 -6.64 9.67 -14.63
N LYS A 219 -6.60 9.28 -15.91
CA LYS A 219 -6.87 10.20 -17.03
C LYS A 219 -8.32 10.65 -17.06
N GLU A 220 -9.25 9.75 -16.77
CA GLU A 220 -10.68 10.04 -16.70
C GLU A 220 -10.97 10.99 -15.54
N LEU A 221 -10.38 10.79 -14.36
CA LEU A 221 -10.51 11.71 -13.23
C LEU A 221 -9.91 13.09 -13.55
N TYR A 222 -8.73 13.15 -14.15
CA TYR A 222 -8.10 14.41 -14.58
C TYR A 222 -8.98 15.17 -15.58
N ALA A 223 -9.52 14.48 -16.57
CA ALA A 223 -10.39 15.08 -17.58
C ALA A 223 -11.77 15.48 -17.02
N ALA A 224 -12.28 14.75 -16.02
CA ALA A 224 -13.52 15.08 -15.34
C ALA A 224 -13.35 16.33 -14.46
N ARG A 225 -12.36 16.33 -13.56
CA ARG A 225 -12.10 17.44 -12.64
C ARG A 225 -10.70 17.34 -12.03
N ASP A 226 -9.75 18.10 -12.58
CA ASP A 226 -8.45 18.25 -11.96
C ASP A 226 -8.52 19.05 -10.64
N ARG A 227 -7.80 18.57 -9.61
CA ARG A 227 -7.70 19.22 -8.28
C ARG A 227 -6.36 18.89 -7.64
N ASP A 228 -5.80 19.80 -6.85
CA ASP A 228 -4.55 19.54 -6.12
C ASP A 228 -4.65 18.34 -5.17
N LEU A 229 -5.84 18.09 -4.61
CA LEU A 229 -6.14 16.93 -3.77
C LEU A 229 -6.36 15.62 -4.54
N ASN A 230 -6.09 15.58 -5.86
CA ASN A 230 -6.09 14.34 -6.63
C ASN A 230 -4.64 13.88 -6.87
N PHE A 231 -4.31 12.71 -6.36
CA PHE A 231 -3.10 11.96 -6.68
C PHE A 231 -3.37 10.99 -7.84
N TYR A 232 -2.76 11.27 -8.98
CA TYR A 232 -2.85 10.43 -10.17
C TYR A 232 -1.72 9.42 -10.19
N MET A 233 -2.04 8.15 -9.93
CA MET A 233 -1.06 7.09 -9.97
C MET A 233 -0.72 6.78 -11.44
N LEU A 234 0.50 7.12 -11.87
CA LEU A 234 0.93 6.96 -13.26
C LEU A 234 1.47 5.54 -13.55
N GLY A 235 1.88 4.82 -12.50
CA GLY A 235 2.49 3.48 -12.53
C GLY A 235 1.92 2.56 -11.46
N SER A 236 2.58 1.43 -11.20
CA SER A 236 2.37 0.64 -9.97
C SER A 236 1.00 -0.03 -9.82
N TYR A 237 0.78 -1.06 -10.63
CA TYR A 237 -0.34 -2.00 -10.45
C TYR A 237 -0.48 -2.42 -8.98
N THR A 238 -1.72 -2.54 -8.50
CA THR A 238 -2.12 -2.89 -7.11
C THR A 238 -1.90 -1.85 -6.02
N GLN A 239 -1.32 -0.67 -6.31
CA GLN A 239 -0.88 0.27 -5.26
C GLN A 239 -1.88 1.38 -4.90
N ALA A 240 -3.01 1.56 -5.60
CA ALA A 240 -3.94 2.65 -5.30
C ALA A 240 -4.56 2.52 -3.89
N THR A 241 -5.13 1.36 -3.55
CA THR A 241 -5.65 1.09 -2.21
C THR A 241 -4.56 1.11 -1.12
N PRO A 242 -3.37 0.49 -1.31
CA PRO A 242 -2.24 0.67 -0.39
C PRO A 242 -1.87 2.14 -0.10
N ILE A 243 -1.78 3.00 -1.13
CA ILE A 243 -1.53 4.43 -0.95
C ILE A 243 -2.66 5.08 -0.14
N GLY A 244 -3.92 4.79 -0.48
CA GLY A 244 -5.07 5.30 0.24
C GLY A 244 -5.09 4.92 1.72
N LEU A 245 -4.76 3.67 2.05
CA LEU A 245 -4.59 3.23 3.42
C LEU A 245 -3.51 4.05 4.14
N GLY A 246 -2.32 4.15 3.55
CA GLY A 246 -1.23 4.93 4.13
C GLY A 246 -1.58 6.39 4.37
N LEU A 247 -2.29 7.03 3.44
CA LEU A 247 -2.79 8.40 3.63
C LEU A 247 -3.74 8.49 4.83
N SER A 248 -4.72 7.57 4.90
CA SER A 248 -5.76 7.59 5.94
C SER A 248 -5.21 7.38 7.36
N LEU A 249 -4.03 6.76 7.50
CA LEU A 249 -3.37 6.55 8.79
C LEU A 249 -2.61 7.79 9.30
N ALA A 250 -2.34 8.77 8.43
CA ALA A 250 -1.52 9.94 8.74
C ALA A 250 -2.23 11.29 8.49
N THR A 251 -3.53 11.28 8.19
CA THR A 251 -4.34 12.49 8.04
C THR A 251 -5.75 12.29 8.58
N ASP A 252 -6.37 13.36 9.08
CA ASP A 252 -7.79 13.38 9.48
C ASP A 252 -8.72 13.69 8.29
N ARG A 253 -8.17 14.10 7.15
CA ARG A 253 -8.94 14.37 5.92
C ARG A 253 -9.54 13.07 5.39
N ASP A 254 -10.77 13.13 4.87
CA ASP A 254 -11.36 11.97 4.18
C ASP A 254 -10.53 11.58 2.96
N VAL A 255 -10.26 10.28 2.82
CA VAL A 255 -9.48 9.68 1.74
C VAL A 255 -10.39 8.80 0.89
N VAL A 256 -10.41 9.06 -0.42
CA VAL A 256 -11.17 8.28 -1.40
C VAL A 256 -10.20 7.62 -2.37
N VAL A 257 -10.32 6.32 -2.55
CA VAL A 257 -9.55 5.56 -3.52
C VAL A 257 -10.47 5.14 -4.66
N LEU A 258 -10.13 5.52 -5.88
CA LEU A 258 -10.77 5.01 -7.09
C LEU A 258 -9.90 3.86 -7.62
N ASP A 259 -10.18 2.64 -7.18
CA ASP A 259 -9.43 1.43 -7.54
C ASP A 259 -10.22 0.53 -8.51
N GLY A 260 -9.51 -0.29 -9.29
CA GLY A 260 -10.14 -1.20 -10.24
C GLY A 260 -10.24 -2.61 -9.69
N ASP A 261 -11.21 -3.38 -10.16
CA ASP A 261 -11.39 -4.80 -9.81
C ASP A 261 -10.11 -5.62 -10.04
N GLY A 262 -9.46 -5.47 -11.19
CA GLY A 262 -8.20 -6.18 -11.47
C GLY A 262 -7.10 -5.87 -10.45
N SER A 263 -6.94 -4.61 -10.07
CA SER A 263 -5.95 -4.15 -9.08
C SER A 263 -6.26 -4.69 -7.69
N LEU A 264 -7.52 -4.63 -7.26
CA LEU A 264 -7.99 -5.15 -5.98
C LEU A 264 -7.88 -6.69 -5.89
N LEU A 265 -8.05 -7.40 -7.00
CA LEU A 265 -7.82 -8.85 -7.07
C LEU A 265 -6.32 -9.21 -7.03
N GLY A 266 -5.44 -8.27 -7.39
CA GLY A 266 -3.98 -8.48 -7.45
C GLY A 266 -3.23 -8.18 -6.14
N THR A 267 -3.83 -7.45 -5.20
CA THR A 267 -3.25 -7.06 -3.90
C THR A 267 -3.67 -7.99 -2.76
N ALA A 268 -2.97 -7.94 -1.63
CA ALA A 268 -3.38 -8.57 -0.38
C ALA A 268 -3.79 -7.54 0.70
N VAL A 269 -4.08 -6.29 0.32
CA VAL A 269 -4.27 -5.17 1.25
C VAL A 269 -5.62 -5.14 1.97
N LEU A 270 -6.71 -5.71 1.43
CA LEU A 270 -8.05 -5.58 2.04
C LEU A 270 -8.13 -6.10 3.49
N PRO A 271 -7.50 -7.24 3.85
CA PRO A 271 -7.38 -7.66 5.25
C PRO A 271 -6.59 -6.68 6.11
N VAL A 272 -5.58 -6.00 5.56
CA VAL A 272 -4.79 -4.98 6.27
C VAL A 272 -5.64 -3.73 6.51
N VAL A 273 -6.40 -3.28 5.51
CA VAL A 273 -7.39 -2.18 5.66
C VAL A 273 -8.40 -2.52 6.76
N ALA A 274 -8.88 -3.77 6.81
CA ALA A 274 -9.83 -4.20 7.83
C ALA A 274 -9.21 -4.28 9.23
N ALA A 275 -7.92 -4.63 9.34
CA ALA A 275 -7.18 -4.68 10.60
C ALA A 275 -6.94 -3.28 11.16
N GLU A 276 -6.49 -2.34 10.31
CA GLU A 276 -6.26 -0.94 10.68
C GLU A 276 -7.56 -0.17 10.92
N SER A 277 -8.61 -0.49 10.16
CA SER A 277 -9.95 0.09 10.27
C SER A 277 -9.99 1.64 10.31
N PRO A 278 -9.31 2.35 9.39
CA PRO A 278 -9.26 3.82 9.39
C PRO A 278 -10.67 4.43 9.27
N GLU A 279 -10.95 5.47 10.06
CA GLU A 279 -12.29 6.07 10.12
C GLU A 279 -12.67 6.89 8.88
N ASN A 280 -11.69 7.32 8.11
CA ASN A 280 -11.79 8.31 7.04
C ASN A 280 -11.50 7.74 5.65
N LEU A 281 -11.49 6.41 5.47
CA LEU A 281 -11.18 5.77 4.19
C LEU A 281 -12.45 5.30 3.45
N THR A 282 -12.54 5.64 2.17
CA THR A 282 -13.54 5.06 1.24
C THR A 282 -12.82 4.46 0.03
N ILE A 283 -13.03 3.18 -0.21
CA ILE A 283 -12.54 2.47 -1.41
C ILE A 283 -13.71 2.33 -2.37
N VAL A 284 -13.61 2.95 -3.54
CA VAL A 284 -14.54 2.77 -4.65
C VAL A 284 -13.92 1.79 -5.63
N CYS A 285 -14.45 0.57 -5.64
CA CYS A 285 -14.09 -0.47 -6.59
C CYS A 285 -14.85 -0.24 -7.91
N LEU A 286 -14.18 0.35 -8.88
CA LEU A 286 -14.63 0.53 -10.25
C LEU A 286 -14.48 -0.80 -11.01
N ASP A 287 -15.47 -1.66 -10.88
CA ASP A 287 -15.49 -3.00 -11.46
C ASP A 287 -16.14 -2.98 -12.85
N ASN A 288 -15.31 -2.91 -13.88
CA ASN A 288 -15.76 -3.06 -15.27
C ASN A 288 -15.49 -4.48 -15.81
N GLY A 289 -15.17 -5.43 -14.92
CA GLY A 289 -14.88 -6.82 -15.24
C GLY A 289 -13.72 -7.03 -16.20
N ALA A 290 -12.81 -6.07 -16.36
CA ALA A 290 -11.79 -6.12 -17.40
C ALA A 290 -10.52 -5.32 -17.08
N PHE A 291 -9.37 -5.79 -17.57
CA PHE A 291 -8.14 -5.00 -17.61
C PHE A 291 -8.25 -3.91 -18.70
N GLY A 292 -8.94 -2.82 -18.37
CA GLY A 292 -9.29 -1.76 -19.33
C GLY A 292 -8.09 -1.10 -20.00
N SER A 293 -6.99 -0.90 -19.26
CA SER A 293 -5.80 -0.21 -19.77
C SER A 293 -4.96 -1.03 -20.76
N THR A 294 -5.15 -2.35 -20.86
CA THR A 294 -4.32 -3.25 -21.71
C THR A 294 -5.06 -3.83 -22.92
N GLY A 295 -6.38 -3.70 -22.98
CA GLY A 295 -7.19 -4.24 -24.08
C GLY A 295 -8.53 -4.84 -23.68
N ASN A 296 -9.01 -4.59 -22.45
CA ASN A 296 -10.26 -5.11 -21.91
C ASN A 296 -10.31 -6.65 -21.83
N GLN A 297 -9.18 -7.29 -21.51
CA GLN A 297 -9.19 -8.72 -21.19
C GLN A 297 -10.04 -8.95 -19.93
N PRO A 298 -10.96 -9.92 -19.90
CA PRO A 298 -11.82 -10.15 -18.75
C PRO A 298 -11.02 -10.46 -17.48
N THR A 299 -11.45 -9.89 -16.35
CA THR A 299 -10.97 -10.28 -15.02
C THR A 299 -11.89 -11.33 -14.41
N PRO A 300 -11.48 -12.01 -13.34
CA PRO A 300 -12.39 -12.88 -12.58
C PRO A 300 -13.66 -12.18 -12.05
N ALA A 301 -13.65 -10.84 -11.91
CA ALA A 301 -14.82 -10.07 -11.49
C ALA A 301 -15.92 -10.00 -12.58
N SER A 302 -15.61 -10.34 -13.84
CA SER A 302 -16.59 -10.32 -14.93
C SER A 302 -17.74 -11.32 -14.78
N GLY A 303 -17.65 -12.28 -13.85
CA GLY A 303 -18.70 -13.27 -13.64
C GLY A 303 -18.45 -14.33 -12.57
N LEU A 304 -17.28 -14.33 -11.90
CA LEU A 304 -16.99 -15.27 -10.82
C LEU A 304 -16.88 -14.60 -9.46
N VAL A 305 -16.06 -13.56 -9.35
CA VAL A 305 -15.73 -12.93 -8.06
C VAL A 305 -16.66 -11.75 -7.79
N ASP A 306 -17.33 -11.77 -6.63
CA ASP A 306 -18.11 -10.64 -6.13
C ASP A 306 -17.21 -9.78 -5.21
N MET A 307 -16.83 -8.58 -5.65
CA MET A 307 -15.88 -7.72 -4.95
C MET A 307 -16.41 -7.20 -3.60
N GLU A 308 -17.70 -6.93 -3.49
CA GLU A 308 -18.33 -6.59 -2.20
C GLU A 308 -18.22 -7.75 -1.21
N LEU A 309 -18.50 -8.99 -1.64
CA LEU A 309 -18.35 -10.16 -0.78
C LEU A 309 -16.89 -10.41 -0.41
N LEU A 310 -15.95 -10.16 -1.33
CA LEU A 310 -14.52 -10.23 -1.04
C LEU A 310 -14.11 -9.22 0.04
N ALA A 311 -14.56 -7.97 -0.06
CA ALA A 311 -14.32 -6.93 0.94
C ALA A 311 -14.93 -7.29 2.30
N ARG A 312 -16.16 -7.81 2.32
CA ARG A 312 -16.82 -8.31 3.54
C ARG A 312 -16.07 -9.47 4.17
N ALA A 313 -15.62 -10.43 3.36
CA ALA A 313 -14.85 -11.58 3.81
C ALA A 313 -13.46 -11.19 4.35
N ALA A 314 -12.87 -10.11 3.81
CA ALA A 314 -11.63 -9.53 4.32
C ALA A 314 -11.81 -8.82 5.67
N GLY A 315 -13.05 -8.47 6.04
CA GLY A 315 -13.40 -7.86 7.33
C GLY A 315 -13.98 -6.44 7.25
N ILE A 316 -14.09 -5.86 6.05
CA ILE A 316 -14.70 -4.55 5.85
C ILE A 316 -16.22 -4.67 6.03
N ARG A 317 -16.77 -4.03 7.07
CA ARG A 317 -18.18 -4.18 7.43
C ARG A 317 -19.12 -3.26 6.67
N ARG A 318 -18.64 -2.06 6.30
CA ARG A 318 -19.43 -1.05 5.59
C ARG A 318 -19.21 -1.21 4.11
N THR A 319 -20.04 -2.03 3.50
CA THR A 319 -19.99 -2.25 2.06
C THR A 319 -21.33 -1.97 1.43
N CYS A 320 -21.29 -1.50 0.19
CA CYS A 320 -22.46 -1.50 -0.68
C CYS A 320 -22.01 -1.84 -2.09
N LYS A 321 -22.98 -2.21 -2.91
CA LYS A 321 -22.77 -2.44 -4.34
C LYS A 321 -23.85 -1.71 -5.13
N VAL A 322 -23.45 -1.11 -6.23
CA VAL A 322 -24.26 -0.21 -7.06
C VAL A 322 -24.08 -0.52 -8.54
N GLN A 323 -25.10 -0.26 -9.35
CA GLN A 323 -25.13 -0.56 -10.80
C GLN A 323 -25.55 0.64 -11.67
N ASP A 324 -26.09 1.70 -11.07
CA ASP A 324 -26.54 2.92 -11.75
C ASP A 324 -26.18 4.19 -10.94
N GLU A 325 -26.44 5.36 -11.53
CA GLU A 325 -26.03 6.66 -11.01
C GLU A 325 -26.79 7.05 -9.73
N GLU A 326 -28.07 6.67 -9.64
CA GLU A 326 -28.90 6.90 -8.45
C GLU A 326 -28.40 6.07 -7.27
N GLU A 327 -28.17 4.77 -7.48
CA GLU A 327 -27.59 3.88 -6.47
C GLU A 327 -26.20 4.38 -6.03
N LEU A 328 -25.37 4.90 -6.96
CA LEU A 328 -24.05 5.46 -6.64
C LEU A 328 -24.14 6.74 -5.80
N ALA A 329 -25.06 7.66 -6.13
CA ALA A 329 -25.29 8.87 -5.34
C ALA A 329 -25.76 8.54 -3.92
N GLU A 330 -26.71 7.59 -3.77
CA GLU A 330 -27.16 7.13 -2.45
C GLU A 330 -26.03 6.47 -1.65
N ALA A 331 -25.19 5.65 -2.31
CA ALA A 331 -24.02 5.05 -1.68
C ALA A 331 -23.01 6.11 -1.22
N TRP A 332 -22.81 7.17 -2.00
CA TRP A 332 -21.91 8.26 -1.67
C TRP A 332 -22.38 9.05 -0.43
N GLU A 333 -23.66 9.38 -0.36
CA GLU A 333 -24.25 10.12 0.78
C GLU A 333 -24.41 9.25 2.05
N SER A 334 -24.48 7.93 1.88
CA SER A 334 -24.60 6.98 3.00
C SER A 334 -23.27 6.57 3.61
N ARG A 335 -22.13 7.05 3.09
CA ARG A 335 -20.80 6.86 3.71
C ARG A 335 -20.80 7.32 5.16
N ARG A 336 -20.08 6.58 6.02
CA ARG A 336 -19.96 6.86 7.46
C ARG A 336 -18.51 6.65 7.90
N ARG A 337 -18.19 7.04 9.14
CA ARG A 337 -16.88 6.72 9.73
C ARG A 337 -16.60 5.21 9.74
N GLY A 338 -15.37 4.86 9.40
CA GLY A 338 -14.85 3.51 9.19
C GLY A 338 -14.52 3.28 7.71
N PRO A 339 -13.76 2.22 7.38
CA PRO A 339 -13.47 1.94 5.98
C PRO A 339 -14.77 1.58 5.25
N ASN A 340 -15.13 2.37 4.25
CA ASN A 340 -16.26 2.12 3.36
C ASN A 340 -15.76 1.43 2.09
N PHE A 341 -16.52 0.47 1.58
CA PHE A 341 -16.25 -0.16 0.28
C PHE A 341 -17.47 -0.06 -0.63
N ILE A 342 -17.35 0.68 -1.73
CA ILE A 342 -18.40 0.86 -2.72
C ILE A 342 -18.02 0.06 -3.96
N HIS A 343 -18.71 -1.05 -4.20
CA HIS A 343 -18.53 -1.86 -5.41
C HIS A 343 -19.43 -1.34 -6.53
N VAL A 344 -18.84 -0.65 -7.51
CA VAL A 344 -19.55 -0.10 -8.66
C VAL A 344 -19.40 -1.05 -9.83
N VAL A 345 -20.50 -1.67 -10.28
CA VAL A 345 -20.51 -2.58 -11.43
C VAL A 345 -20.72 -1.78 -12.72
N LEU A 346 -19.81 -1.94 -13.67
CA LEU A 346 -19.63 -1.05 -14.83
C LEU A 346 -19.51 -1.84 -16.14
N LYS A 347 -19.82 -1.16 -17.24
CA LYS A 347 -19.53 -1.65 -18.59
C LYS A 347 -18.02 -1.63 -18.85
N PRO A 348 -17.46 -2.64 -19.53
CA PRO A 348 -16.08 -2.61 -20.01
C PRO A 348 -15.89 -1.47 -21.02
N GLY A 349 -14.66 -0.95 -21.11
CA GLY A 349 -14.32 0.15 -22.00
C GLY A 349 -13.61 1.30 -21.31
N ASN A 350 -13.17 2.25 -22.13
CA ASN A 350 -12.41 3.43 -21.74
C ASN A 350 -12.99 4.66 -22.45
N ALA A 351 -13.02 5.80 -21.77
CA ALA A 351 -13.28 7.06 -22.45
C ALA A 351 -12.08 7.49 -23.31
N ALA A 352 -12.38 8.20 -24.40
CA ALA A 352 -11.36 8.83 -25.24
C ALA A 352 -10.92 10.16 -24.60
N VAL A 353 -10.01 10.08 -23.62
CA VAL A 353 -9.46 11.22 -22.89
C VAL A 353 -7.95 11.36 -23.10
N GLY A 354 -7.44 12.59 -22.99
CA GLY A 354 -6.02 12.88 -23.14
C GLY A 354 -5.15 12.30 -22.02
N ASN A 355 -3.84 12.31 -22.23
CA ASN A 355 -2.88 12.03 -21.15
C ASN A 355 -2.84 13.19 -20.16
N ILE A 356 -2.49 12.88 -18.91
CA ILE A 356 -2.26 13.87 -17.87
C ILE A 356 -0.97 14.63 -18.23
N PRO A 357 -0.99 15.97 -18.35
CA PRO A 357 0.16 16.77 -18.78
C PRO A 357 1.14 17.11 -17.63
N LEU A 358 0.94 16.52 -16.45
CA LEU A 358 1.73 16.78 -15.25
C LEU A 358 2.86 15.76 -15.09
N ALA A 359 4.02 16.23 -14.64
CA ALA A 359 5.10 15.33 -14.27
C ALA A 359 4.78 14.58 -12.96
N PRO A 360 5.32 13.36 -12.72
CA PRO A 360 5.05 12.63 -11.48
C PRO A 360 5.41 13.43 -10.21
N VAL A 361 6.57 14.10 -10.23
CA VAL A 361 7.04 14.95 -9.12
C VAL A 361 6.09 16.14 -8.90
N GLU A 362 5.55 16.72 -9.96
CA GLU A 362 4.56 17.80 -9.88
C GLU A 362 3.24 17.32 -9.25
N ILE A 363 2.76 16.14 -9.65
CA ILE A 363 1.58 15.49 -9.03
C ILE A 363 1.81 15.27 -7.54
N ARG A 364 2.98 14.73 -7.16
CA ARG A 364 3.36 14.53 -5.76
C ARG A 364 3.36 15.85 -4.99
N GLU A 365 4.09 16.86 -5.47
CA GLU A 365 4.30 18.11 -4.73
C GLU A 365 3.02 18.90 -4.50
N ARG A 366 2.17 19.03 -5.53
CA ARG A 366 0.89 19.72 -5.37
C ARG A 366 -0.03 18.98 -4.41
N PHE A 367 -0.04 17.64 -4.46
CA PHE A 367 -0.85 16.81 -3.57
C PHE A 367 -0.37 16.89 -2.13
N MET A 368 0.94 16.76 -1.89
CA MET A 368 1.54 16.92 -0.56
C MET A 368 1.30 18.30 0.02
N ARG A 369 1.35 19.36 -0.80
CA ARG A 369 1.03 20.72 -0.35
C ARG A 369 -0.43 20.80 0.09
N ALA A 370 -1.37 20.34 -0.73
CA ALA A 370 -2.79 20.43 -0.44
C ALA A 370 -3.24 19.55 0.74
N ILE A 371 -2.63 18.39 0.94
CA ILE A 371 -3.01 17.48 2.04
C ILE A 371 -2.47 17.94 3.39
N ARG A 372 -1.32 18.63 3.43
CA ARG A 372 -0.64 19.07 4.67
C ARG A 372 -1.08 20.45 5.17
N GLY A 373 -1.78 21.24 4.35
CA GLY A 373 -2.21 22.61 4.68
C GLY A 373 -1.27 23.65 4.10
#